data_AF-A0A9N9C3N8-F1
#
_entry.id   AF-A0A9N9C3N8-F1
#
_cell.length_a   1.000
_cell.length_b   1.000
_cell.length_c   1.000
_cell.angle_alpha   90.00
_cell.angle_beta   90.00
_cell.angle_gamma   90.00
#
_symmetry.space_group_name_H-M   'P 1'
#
loop_
_entity.id
_entity.type
_entity.pdbx_description
1 polymer ?
#
loop_
_entity_poly.entity_id
_entity_poly.type
_entity_poly.pdbx_seq_one_letter_code
_entity_poly.pdbx_strand_id
1 'polypeptide(L)'
;MRDYGGIYLDLDVIVFKPFDDLLYNDFTMGIQKDVGLCNAVIISRPFAPFVTRWIQQYKNFNDSDWDYHSVKLPWFMAKEYPDYINILDEKAFFWPTWSVEDLELMYKSNNYTFTNHQYTYHMWAAALGRKNTSDLFPTSIKNVENMETSFNRAVRKFLKYLPDDFNETNFNE
;
A
#
# COMPACT_ATOMS: atom_id res chain seq x y z
N MET A 1 -6.08 -13.06 -8.22
CA MET A 1 -5.99 -12.09 -9.34
C MET A 1 -6.33 -12.68 -10.71
N ARG A 2 -5.57 -13.61 -11.32
CA ARG A 2 -5.86 -14.08 -12.70
C ARG A 2 -7.30 -14.58 -12.90
N ASP A 3 -7.74 -15.57 -12.14
CA ASP A 3 -9.00 -16.26 -12.45
C ASP A 3 -10.26 -15.50 -12.00
N TYR A 4 -10.12 -14.65 -10.98
CA TYR A 4 -11.26 -13.97 -10.34
C TYR A 4 -11.26 -12.45 -10.51
N GLY A 5 -10.16 -11.87 -11.01
CA GLY A 5 -9.96 -10.43 -10.98
C GLY A 5 -10.00 -9.89 -9.55
N GLY A 6 -10.55 -8.69 -9.41
CA GLY A 6 -10.78 -8.00 -8.15
C GLY A 6 -9.69 -6.99 -7.81
N ILE A 7 -9.64 -6.65 -6.53
CA ILE A 7 -8.65 -5.75 -5.93
C ILE A 7 -7.88 -6.56 -4.90
N TYR A 8 -6.56 -6.59 -5.04
CA TYR A 8 -5.63 -7.14 -4.05
C TYR A 8 -4.96 -5.98 -3.31
N LEU A 9 -4.84 -6.10 -1.99
CA LEU A 9 -4.18 -5.16 -1.10
C LEU A 9 -3.27 -5.94 -0.14
N ASP A 10 -2.05 -5.47 0.08
CA ASP A 10 -1.24 -5.92 1.22
C ASP A 10 -1.93 -5.53 2.54
N LEU A 11 -1.63 -6.28 3.60
CA LEU A 11 -2.34 -6.17 4.88
C LEU A 11 -2.12 -4.84 5.61
N ASP A 12 -1.06 -4.11 5.25
CA ASP A 12 -0.68 -2.82 5.80
C ASP A 12 -0.95 -1.67 4.81
N VAL A 13 -1.93 -1.84 3.91
CA VAL A 13 -2.43 -0.79 3.03
C VAL A 13 -3.72 -0.16 3.60
N ILE A 14 -3.70 1.15 3.78
CA ILE A 14 -4.87 1.95 4.17
C ILE A 14 -5.47 2.62 2.93
N VAL A 15 -6.79 2.51 2.75
CA VAL A 15 -7.52 3.08 1.61
C VAL A 15 -8.22 4.38 2.01
N PHE A 16 -7.90 5.49 1.33
CA PHE A 16 -8.47 6.82 1.56
C PHE A 16 -9.49 7.26 0.51
N LYS A 17 -9.34 6.81 -0.75
CA LYS A 17 -10.26 7.08 -1.86
C LYS A 17 -10.75 5.75 -2.46
N PRO A 18 -12.04 5.61 -2.80
CA PRO A 18 -12.55 4.46 -3.54
C PRO A 18 -11.83 4.27 -4.88
N PHE A 19 -11.74 3.02 -5.35
CA PHE A 19 -11.08 2.66 -6.62
C PHE A 19 -12.02 2.66 -7.84
N ASP A 20 -13.23 3.21 -7.71
CA ASP A 20 -14.30 3.07 -8.70
C ASP A 20 -13.88 3.48 -10.12
N ASP A 21 -13.09 4.55 -10.24
CA ASP A 21 -12.54 5.06 -11.50
C ASP A 21 -11.44 4.17 -12.09
N LEU A 22 -10.80 3.33 -11.28
CA LEU A 22 -9.78 2.38 -11.73
C LEU A 22 -10.38 1.08 -12.27
N LEU A 23 -11.63 0.76 -11.93
CA LEU A 23 -12.34 -0.45 -12.38
C LEU A 23 -12.64 -0.47 -13.88
N TYR A 24 -12.48 0.67 -14.57
CA TYR A 24 -12.61 0.77 -16.03
C TYR A 24 -11.35 0.28 -16.78
N ASN A 25 -10.25 0.01 -16.08
CA ASN A 25 -9.02 -0.50 -16.66
C ASN A 25 -8.93 -2.03 -16.50
N ASP A 26 -8.39 -2.71 -17.51
CA ASP A 26 -8.20 -4.17 -17.48
C ASP A 26 -7.26 -4.63 -16.35
N PHE A 27 -6.20 -3.86 -16.12
CA PHE A 27 -5.19 -4.12 -15.10
C PHE A 27 -4.53 -2.82 -14.67
N THR A 28 -4.38 -2.58 -13.37
CA THR A 28 -3.76 -1.37 -12.81
C THR A 28 -2.75 -1.72 -11.71
N MET A 29 -1.58 -1.07 -11.75
CA MET A 29 -0.58 -1.05 -10.67
C MET A 29 0.00 0.37 -10.51
N GLY A 30 0.63 0.65 -9.37
CA GLY A 30 1.30 1.92 -9.11
C GLY A 30 2.82 1.81 -9.14
N ILE A 31 3.47 2.94 -9.41
CA ILE A 31 4.93 3.08 -9.35
C ILE A 31 5.40 3.12 -7.89
N GLN A 32 6.34 2.27 -7.52
CA GLN A 32 7.05 2.31 -6.26
C GLN A 32 8.38 3.02 -6.45
N LYS A 33 8.39 4.34 -6.20
CA LYS A 33 9.56 5.21 -6.32
C LYS A 33 10.30 4.99 -7.65
N ASP A 34 11.62 4.94 -7.62
CA ASP A 34 12.50 4.64 -8.75
C ASP A 34 12.77 3.13 -8.94
N VAL A 35 12.01 2.26 -8.27
CA VAL A 35 12.24 0.80 -8.25
C VAL A 35 11.46 0.06 -9.32
N GLY A 36 10.13 0.23 -9.39
CA GLY A 36 9.29 -0.52 -10.31
C GLY A 36 7.80 -0.42 -10.02
N LEU A 37 7.02 -1.46 -10.36
CA LEU A 37 5.57 -1.50 -10.14
C LEU A 37 5.25 -2.44 -8.98
N CYS A 38 4.81 -1.90 -7.84
CA CYS A 38 4.64 -2.70 -6.64
C CYS A 38 3.31 -3.46 -6.59
N ASN A 39 3.37 -4.71 -6.12
CA ASN A 39 2.23 -5.62 -6.00
C ASN A 39 1.32 -5.34 -4.80
N ALA A 40 1.70 -4.45 -3.86
CA ALA A 40 0.89 -4.17 -2.67
C ALA A 40 -0.51 -3.64 -3.00
N VAL A 41 -0.72 -3.11 -4.20
CA VAL A 41 -2.04 -2.76 -4.74
C VAL A 41 -2.13 -3.23 -6.19
N ILE A 42 -3.03 -4.18 -6.46
CA ILE A 42 -3.32 -4.66 -7.82
C ILE A 42 -4.82 -4.59 -8.04
N ILE A 43 -5.22 -4.05 -9.18
CA ILE A 43 -6.61 -4.08 -9.65
C ILE A 43 -6.60 -4.80 -10.99
N SER A 44 -7.47 -5.79 -11.16
CA SER A 44 -7.50 -6.60 -12.37
C SER A 44 -8.93 -7.05 -12.66
N ARG A 45 -9.33 -7.06 -13.93
CA ARG A 45 -10.42 -7.95 -14.34
C ARG A 45 -9.96 -9.41 -14.38
N PRO A 46 -10.86 -10.40 -14.35
CA PRO A 46 -10.52 -11.78 -14.62
C PRO A 46 -9.84 -11.92 -15.99
N PHE A 47 -8.80 -12.76 -16.04
CA PHE A 47 -8.01 -13.09 -17.21
C PHE A 47 -7.45 -11.86 -17.95
N ALA A 48 -7.13 -10.78 -17.23
CA ALA A 48 -6.45 -9.64 -17.83
C ALA A 48 -5.13 -10.10 -18.49
N PRO A 49 -4.77 -9.60 -19.69
CA PRO A 49 -3.64 -10.15 -20.43
C PRO A 49 -2.30 -9.94 -19.72
N PHE A 50 -2.17 -8.85 -18.94
CA PHE A 50 -0.96 -8.57 -18.17
C PHE A 50 -0.77 -9.58 -17.02
N VAL A 51 -1.75 -9.76 -16.13
CA VAL A 51 -1.65 -10.71 -15.01
C VAL A 51 -1.48 -12.16 -15.49
N THR A 52 -2.09 -12.50 -16.62
CA THR A 52 -1.97 -13.84 -17.21
C THR A 52 -0.55 -14.12 -17.69
N ARG A 53 0.13 -13.13 -18.30
CA ARG A 53 1.55 -13.24 -18.66
C ARG A 53 2.44 -13.21 -17.43
N TRP A 54 2.13 -12.35 -16.46
CA TRP A 54 2.97 -12.16 -15.27
C TRP A 54 3.02 -13.42 -14.43
N ILE A 55 1.87 -14.08 -14.17
CA ILE A 55 1.85 -15.34 -13.41
C ILE A 55 2.60 -16.48 -14.12
N GLN A 56 2.67 -16.47 -15.46
CA GLN A 56 3.46 -17.45 -16.22
C GLN A 56 4.98 -17.28 -16.02
N GLN A 57 5.45 -16.09 -15.63
CA GLN A 57 6.87 -15.84 -15.36
C GLN A 57 7.35 -16.42 -14.03
N TYR A 58 6.43 -16.83 -13.14
CA TYR A 58 6.79 -17.49 -11.88
C TYR A 58 7.44 -18.86 -12.08
N LYS A 59 7.42 -19.43 -13.29
CA LYS A 59 8.25 -20.60 -13.64
C LYS A 59 9.76 -20.34 -13.49
N ASN A 60 10.17 -19.07 -13.51
CA ASN A 60 11.54 -18.62 -13.34
C ASN A 60 11.75 -17.92 -11.97
N PHE A 61 10.90 -18.21 -10.98
CA PHE A 61 10.97 -17.60 -9.66
C PHE A 61 12.32 -17.87 -8.99
N ASN A 62 12.90 -16.83 -8.40
CA ASN A 62 14.15 -16.91 -7.66
C ASN A 62 13.96 -16.26 -6.29
N ASP A 63 13.89 -17.08 -5.25
CA ASP A 63 13.70 -16.63 -3.87
C ASP A 63 14.87 -15.77 -3.34
N SER A 64 16.02 -15.80 -4.01
CA SER A 64 17.17 -14.95 -3.64
C SER A 64 17.01 -13.49 -4.07
N ASP A 65 16.05 -13.18 -4.95
CA ASP A 65 15.76 -11.81 -5.44
C ASP A 65 14.32 -11.42 -5.06
N TRP A 66 14.17 -11.09 -3.78
CA TRP A 66 12.89 -10.98 -3.07
C TRP A 66 11.88 -10.01 -3.70
N ASP A 67 12.32 -8.93 -4.34
CA ASP A 67 11.45 -7.92 -4.95
C ASP A 67 11.34 -8.06 -6.48
N TYR A 68 12.07 -8.99 -7.10
CA TYR A 68 12.12 -9.07 -8.55
C TYR A 68 10.76 -9.39 -9.15
N HIS A 69 10.15 -10.52 -8.78
CA HIS A 69 8.85 -10.90 -9.33
C HIS A 69 7.71 -9.98 -8.88
N SER A 70 7.88 -9.30 -7.74
CA SER A 70 6.84 -8.48 -7.10
C SER A 70 6.89 -7.00 -7.50
N VAL A 71 8.04 -6.48 -7.94
CA VAL A 71 8.26 -5.05 -8.22
C VAL A 71 8.98 -4.80 -9.55
N LYS A 72 10.13 -5.43 -9.78
CA LYS A 72 11.00 -5.13 -10.94
C LYS A 72 10.48 -5.76 -12.24
N LEU A 73 10.08 -7.03 -12.18
CA LEU A 73 9.55 -7.78 -13.32
C LEU A 73 8.31 -7.13 -13.93
N PRO A 74 7.25 -6.77 -13.18
CA PRO A 74 6.09 -6.09 -13.77
C PRO A 74 6.49 -4.75 -14.41
N TRP A 75 7.48 -4.03 -13.89
CA TRP A 75 8.01 -2.83 -14.55
C TRP A 75 8.64 -3.10 -15.91
N PHE A 76 9.46 -4.15 -16.05
CA PHE A 76 9.99 -4.53 -17.36
C PHE A 76 8.90 -5.01 -18.31
N MET A 77 7.96 -5.83 -17.82
CA MET A 77 6.84 -6.29 -18.61
C MET A 77 5.94 -5.15 -19.09
N ALA A 78 5.75 -4.10 -18.29
CA ALA A 78 4.96 -2.94 -18.68
C ALA A 78 5.59 -2.15 -19.84
N LYS A 79 6.91 -2.22 -20.02
CA LYS A 79 7.59 -1.64 -21.19
C LYS A 79 7.39 -2.49 -22.45
N GLU A 80 7.29 -3.81 -22.29
CA GLU A 80 7.02 -4.74 -23.40
C GLU A 80 5.54 -4.77 -23.80
N TYR A 81 4.65 -4.56 -22.84
CA TYR A 81 3.20 -4.70 -22.97
C TYR A 81 2.45 -3.46 -22.45
N PRO A 82 2.76 -2.24 -22.94
CA PRO A 82 2.22 -0.99 -22.39
C PRO A 82 0.70 -0.90 -22.53
N ASP A 83 0.12 -1.47 -23.58
CA ASP A 83 -1.32 -1.42 -23.85
C ASP A 83 -2.15 -2.31 -22.89
N TYR A 84 -1.50 -3.14 -22.07
CA TYR A 84 -2.18 -4.12 -21.21
C TYR A 84 -2.16 -3.74 -19.74
N ILE A 85 -1.63 -2.57 -19.39
CA ILE A 85 -1.52 -2.10 -18.02
C ILE A 85 -1.74 -0.59 -17.94
N ASN A 86 -2.61 -0.17 -17.04
CA ASN A 86 -2.69 1.21 -16.58
C ASN A 86 -1.70 1.40 -15.42
N ILE A 87 -0.79 2.36 -15.56
CA ILE A 87 0.24 2.65 -14.55
C ILE A 87 -0.11 3.96 -13.85
N LEU A 88 -0.30 3.90 -12.54
CA LEU A 88 -0.46 5.10 -11.73
C LEU A 88 0.88 5.61 -11.22
N ASP A 89 0.95 6.92 -10.99
CA ASP A 89 2.11 7.52 -10.36
C ASP A 89 2.29 7.04 -8.90
N GLU A 90 3.45 7.34 -8.34
CA GLU A 90 3.82 6.95 -6.98
C GLU A 90 2.86 7.50 -5.92
N LYS A 91 2.33 8.71 -6.12
CA LYS A 91 1.42 9.37 -5.17
C LYS A 91 0.03 8.74 -5.14
N ALA A 92 -0.36 8.00 -6.18
CA ALA A 92 -1.63 7.31 -6.19
C ALA A 92 -1.70 6.24 -5.08
N PHE A 93 -0.64 5.45 -4.88
CA PHE A 93 -0.67 4.31 -3.96
C PHE A 93 0.42 4.29 -2.88
N PHE A 94 1.64 4.73 -3.18
CA PHE A 94 2.85 4.31 -2.46
C PHE A 94 3.66 5.46 -1.83
N TRP A 95 3.24 6.71 -2.02
CA TRP A 95 3.82 7.85 -1.33
C TRP A 95 3.00 8.24 -0.09
N PRO A 96 3.58 8.66 1.04
CA PRO A 96 5.02 8.65 1.35
C PRO A 96 5.62 7.22 1.39
N THR A 97 6.92 7.13 1.09
CA THR A 97 7.64 5.86 0.87
C THR A 97 8.19 5.23 2.16
N TRP A 98 8.96 4.13 2.02
CA TRP A 98 9.69 3.48 3.11
C TRP A 98 10.99 4.18 3.50
N SER A 99 11.34 5.33 2.87
CA SER A 99 12.54 6.06 3.27
C SER A 99 12.40 6.58 4.71
N VAL A 100 13.53 6.77 5.38
CA VAL A 100 13.54 7.25 6.77
C VAL A 100 12.81 8.59 6.87
N GLU A 101 13.05 9.49 5.93
CA GLU A 101 12.46 10.83 5.90
C GLU A 101 10.93 10.77 5.76
N ASP A 102 10.41 9.90 4.89
CA ASP A 102 8.99 9.74 4.66
C ASP A 102 8.29 9.05 5.84
N LEU A 103 8.95 8.09 6.48
CA LEU A 103 8.46 7.48 7.72
C LEU A 103 8.44 8.50 8.86
N GLU A 104 9.44 9.36 8.98
CA GLU A 104 9.44 10.45 9.98
C GLU A 104 8.35 11.49 9.69
N LEU A 105 8.13 11.84 8.41
CA LEU A 105 7.03 12.69 7.98
C LEU A 105 5.68 12.13 8.44
N MET A 106 5.49 10.81 8.33
CA MET A 106 4.25 10.14 8.66
C MET A 106 4.04 9.92 10.16
N TYR A 107 5.06 9.44 10.87
CA TYR A 107 4.93 8.92 12.24
C TYR A 107 5.56 9.80 13.32
N LYS A 108 6.32 10.84 12.96
CA LYS A 108 6.94 11.78 13.92
C LYS A 108 6.59 13.25 13.67
N SER A 109 5.91 13.55 12.57
CA SER A 109 5.46 14.90 12.22
C SER A 109 3.97 14.92 11.93
N ASN A 110 3.38 16.11 11.88
CA ASN A 110 1.99 16.35 11.44
C ASN A 110 1.92 17.16 10.13
N ASN A 111 3.01 17.20 9.36
CA ASN A 111 3.18 18.07 8.20
C ASN A 111 2.66 17.49 6.89
N TYR A 112 2.00 16.33 6.92
CA TYR A 112 1.48 15.70 5.72
C TYR A 112 -0.02 15.43 5.76
N THR A 113 -0.71 15.81 4.68
CA THR A 113 -2.14 15.61 4.50
C THR A 113 -2.41 14.90 3.19
N PHE A 114 -3.09 13.76 3.28
CA PHE A 114 -3.55 13.00 2.12
C PHE A 114 -4.48 13.84 1.25
N THR A 115 -4.30 13.76 -0.05
CA THR A 115 -5.09 14.51 -1.03
C THR A 115 -6.11 13.61 -1.72
N ASN A 116 -7.09 14.20 -2.40
CA ASN A 116 -8.08 13.44 -3.18
C ASN A 116 -7.50 12.72 -4.40
N HIS A 117 -6.22 12.91 -4.74
CA HIS A 117 -5.55 12.16 -5.81
C HIS A 117 -4.90 10.87 -5.32
N GLN A 118 -4.82 10.69 -3.99
CA GLN A 118 -4.16 9.56 -3.38
C GLN A 118 -5.19 8.54 -2.91
N TYR A 119 -5.11 7.33 -3.46
CA TYR A 119 -6.03 6.26 -3.11
C TYR A 119 -5.65 5.57 -1.83
N THR A 120 -4.35 5.31 -1.64
CA THR A 120 -3.89 4.50 -0.53
C THR A 120 -2.64 5.05 0.13
N TYR A 121 -2.31 4.45 1.27
CA TYR A 121 -1.01 4.53 1.91
C TYR A 121 -0.58 3.13 2.32
N HIS A 122 0.59 2.70 1.85
CA HIS A 122 1.26 1.49 2.30
C HIS A 122 2.09 1.85 3.53
N MET A 123 1.84 1.23 4.67
CA MET A 123 2.45 1.63 5.95
C MET A 123 3.92 1.24 6.08
N TRP A 124 4.39 0.32 5.20
CA TRP A 124 5.76 -0.20 5.19
C TRP A 124 6.13 -0.82 6.54
N ALA A 125 5.26 -1.66 7.12
CA ALA A 125 5.41 -2.15 8.49
C ALA A 125 6.78 -2.83 8.75
N ALA A 126 7.32 -3.51 7.74
CA ALA A 126 8.65 -4.12 7.79
C ALA A 126 9.78 -3.08 7.94
N ALA A 127 9.70 -1.95 7.23
CA ALA A 127 10.69 -0.88 7.29
C ALA A 127 10.51 0.01 8.53
N LEU A 128 9.25 0.28 8.90
CA LEU A 128 8.90 1.02 10.12
C LEU A 128 9.40 0.29 11.37
N GLY A 129 9.31 -1.04 11.37
CA GLY A 129 9.82 -1.90 12.44
C GLY A 129 8.92 -1.92 13.68
N ARG A 130 8.98 -3.03 14.42
CA ARG A 130 8.07 -3.30 15.57
C ARG A 130 8.06 -2.21 16.63
N LYS A 131 9.19 -1.55 16.89
CA LYS A 131 9.29 -0.50 17.91
C LYS A 131 8.45 0.74 17.56
N ASN A 132 8.27 1.04 16.28
CA ASN A 132 7.51 2.20 15.84
C ASN A 132 6.04 1.85 15.53
N THR A 133 5.67 0.56 15.55
CA THR A 133 4.28 0.09 15.42
C THR A 133 3.67 -0.39 16.74
N SER A 134 4.48 -0.62 17.77
CA SER A 134 4.01 -1.19 19.06
C SER A 134 2.98 -0.32 19.77
N ASP A 135 3.00 0.98 19.49
CA ASP A 135 2.17 1.96 20.20
C ASP A 135 1.02 2.47 19.30
N LEU A 136 0.71 1.79 18.19
CA LEU A 136 -0.40 2.14 17.29
C LEU A 136 -1.72 1.52 17.75
N PHE A 137 -2.19 1.94 18.93
CA PHE A 137 -3.49 1.55 19.49
C PHE A 137 -4.57 2.60 19.22
N PRO A 138 -5.86 2.23 19.28
CA PRO A 138 -6.93 3.19 19.14
C PRO A 138 -6.85 4.35 20.14
N THR A 139 -6.49 4.11 21.41
CA THR A 139 -6.31 5.20 22.40
C THR A 139 -5.19 6.16 21.99
N SER A 140 -4.02 5.65 21.61
CA SER A 140 -2.87 6.47 21.27
C SER A 140 -3.11 7.30 20.00
N ILE A 141 -3.78 6.72 19.00
CA ILE A 141 -4.13 7.41 17.76
C ILE A 141 -5.21 8.49 18.00
N LYS A 142 -6.16 8.24 18.92
CA LYS A 142 -7.19 9.21 19.30
C LYS A 142 -6.66 10.33 20.20
N ASN A 143 -5.55 10.12 20.91
CA ASN A 143 -4.97 11.10 21.84
C ASN A 143 -4.23 12.24 21.12
N VAL A 144 -4.95 13.33 20.88
CA VAL A 144 -4.45 14.56 20.24
C VAL A 144 -3.52 15.40 21.13
N GLU A 145 -3.57 15.22 22.45
CA GLU A 145 -2.84 16.09 23.38
C GLU A 145 -1.37 15.70 23.50
N ASN A 146 -1.07 14.41 23.38
CA ASN A 146 0.28 13.88 23.61
C ASN A 146 1.03 13.52 22.32
N MET A 147 0.34 13.22 21.21
CA MET A 147 0.99 12.79 19.96
C MET A 147 0.10 12.96 18.71
N GLU A 148 0.17 14.13 18.07
CA GLU A 148 -0.47 14.32 16.75
C GLU A 148 0.56 14.07 15.63
N THR A 149 0.33 13.02 14.83
CA THR A 149 1.13 12.70 13.65
C THR A 149 0.26 12.73 12.39
N SER A 150 0.89 12.82 11.22
CA SER A 150 0.22 12.78 9.92
C SER A 150 -0.54 11.46 9.76
N PHE A 151 0.06 10.35 10.22
CA PHE A 151 -0.60 9.04 10.28
C PHE A 151 -1.83 9.06 11.19
N ASN A 152 -1.68 9.49 12.44
CA ASN A 152 -2.77 9.49 13.42
C ASN A 152 -3.96 10.28 12.89
N ARG A 153 -3.72 11.49 12.37
CA ARG A 153 -4.74 12.34 11.77
C ARG A 153 -5.47 11.66 10.61
N ALA A 154 -4.75 10.97 9.75
CA ALA A 154 -5.30 10.33 8.56
C ALA A 154 -6.20 9.13 8.89
N VAL A 155 -5.78 8.30 9.85
CA VAL A 155 -6.46 7.03 10.14
C VAL A 155 -7.52 7.14 11.24
N ARG A 156 -7.52 8.21 12.04
CA ARG A 156 -8.48 8.43 13.14
C ARG A 156 -9.94 8.28 12.72
N LYS A 157 -10.29 8.69 11.50
CA LYS A 157 -11.65 8.55 10.95
C LYS A 157 -12.13 7.10 10.88
N PHE A 158 -11.22 6.14 10.71
CA PHE A 158 -11.54 4.71 10.66
C PHE A 158 -11.75 4.09 12.05
N LEU A 159 -11.24 4.74 13.10
CA LEU A 159 -11.36 4.27 14.47
C LEU A 159 -12.68 4.65 15.15
N LYS A 160 -13.54 5.45 14.47
CA LYS A 160 -14.80 5.97 15.03
C LYS A 160 -15.71 4.86 15.59
N TYR A 161 -15.63 3.66 15.03
CA TYR A 161 -16.48 2.52 15.39
C TYR A 161 -15.76 1.48 16.27
N LEU A 162 -14.48 1.71 16.60
CA LEU A 162 -13.72 0.83 17.47
C LEU A 162 -13.79 1.33 18.92
N PRO A 163 -14.00 0.42 19.89
CA PRO A 163 -13.77 0.70 21.31
C PRO A 163 -12.37 1.29 21.53
N ASP A 164 -12.23 2.09 22.57
CA ASP A 164 -10.93 2.70 22.89
C ASP A 164 -9.91 1.63 23.28
N ASP A 165 -10.30 0.62 24.05
CA ASP A 165 -9.46 -0.50 24.48
C ASP A 165 -9.33 -1.63 23.44
N PHE A 166 -9.74 -1.40 22.20
CA PHE A 166 -9.74 -2.45 21.18
C PHE A 166 -8.33 -2.99 20.95
N ASN A 167 -8.15 -4.26 21.32
CA ASN A 167 -6.91 -5.03 21.19
C ASN A 167 -5.74 -4.53 22.05
N GLU A 168 -5.97 -3.68 23.06
CA GLU A 168 -4.90 -3.16 23.94
C GLU A 168 -4.48 -4.17 25.01
N THR A 169 -5.37 -5.10 25.38
CA THR A 169 -5.13 -6.11 26.42
C THR A 169 -4.55 -7.42 25.89
N ASN A 170 -4.69 -7.70 24.58
CA ASN A 170 -4.29 -8.97 23.97
C ASN A 170 -2.80 -9.08 23.62
N PHE A 171 -2.02 -7.99 23.75
CA PHE A 171 -0.58 -7.98 23.48
C PHE A 171 0.29 -7.77 24.73
N ASN A 172 -0.32 -7.79 25.92
CA ASN A 172 0.37 -7.66 27.20
C ASN A 172 0.72 -9.02 27.85
N GLU A 173 0.64 -10.12 27.09
CA GLU A 173 1.11 -11.46 27.49
C GLU A 173 2.35 -11.91 26.70
#